data_AF-A0A142CZY2-F1
#
_entry.id   AF-A0A142CZY2-F1
#
_cell.length_a   1.000
_cell.length_b   1.000
_cell.length_c   1.000
_cell.angle_alpha   90.00
_cell.angle_beta   90.00
_cell.angle_gamma   90.00
#
_symmetry.space_group_name_H-M   'P 1'
#
loop_
_entity.id
_entity.type
_entity.pdbx_description
1 polymer ?
#
loop_
_entity_poly.entity_id
_entity_poly.type
_entity_poly.pdbx_seq_one_letter_code
_entity_poly.pdbx_strand_id
1 'polypeptide(L)' 'MRFDERVRLYADKLLFYNSTPTITTAAFQWNKPFSGVFRTNLNEELLDSLAADECGTFAVEVKPNEVQTVLVVDKE' A
#
# COMPACT_ATOMS: atom_id res chain seq x y z
N MET A 1 -7.41 -11.23 -14.93
CA MET A 1 -8.35 -10.55 -14.01
C MET A 1 -8.53 -9.12 -14.52
N ARG A 2 -9.75 -8.75 -14.91
CA ARG A 2 -10.09 -7.38 -15.35
C ARG A 2 -10.57 -6.68 -14.09
N PHE A 3 -9.78 -5.75 -13.55
CA PHE A 3 -10.22 -4.94 -12.41
C PHE A 3 -11.33 -3.99 -12.89
N ASP A 4 -12.48 -4.08 -12.25
CA ASP A 4 -13.66 -3.27 -12.55
C ASP A 4 -13.39 -1.81 -12.14
N GLU A 5 -13.65 -0.84 -13.04
CA GLU A 5 -13.45 0.60 -12.80
C GLU A 5 -14.20 1.11 -11.55
N ARG A 6 -15.16 0.36 -11.02
CA ARG A 6 -15.91 0.68 -9.79
C ARG A 6 -15.10 0.51 -8.50
N VAL A 7 -13.98 -0.22 -8.51
CA VAL A 7 -13.11 -0.41 -7.32
C VAL A 7 -12.41 0.89 -6.90
N ARG A 8 -12.46 1.94 -7.72
CA ARG A 8 -11.87 3.26 -7.41
C ARG A 8 -12.60 4.07 -6.33
N LEU A 9 -13.75 3.63 -5.82
CA LEU A 9 -14.56 4.45 -4.90
C LEU A 9 -14.25 4.26 -3.41
N TYR A 10 -13.51 3.22 -3.01
CA TYR A 10 -13.22 2.95 -1.59
C TYR A 10 -11.78 2.46 -1.39
N ALA A 11 -10.81 3.22 -1.88
CA ALA A 11 -9.41 2.89 -1.67
C ALA A 11 -8.61 4.11 -1.20
N ASP A 12 -7.90 3.95 -0.09
CA ASP A 12 -7.05 4.97 0.49
C ASP A 12 -5.61 4.79 0.00
N LYS A 13 -4.98 5.89 -0.44
CA LYS A 13 -3.62 5.91 -1.00
C LYS A 13 -2.62 6.39 0.02
N LEU A 14 -1.57 5.60 0.22
CA LEU A 14 -0.46 5.89 1.13
C LEU A 14 0.84 6.02 0.34
N LEU A 15 1.62 7.04 0.65
CA LEU A 15 2.93 7.30 0.05
C LEU A 15 4.01 7.20 1.12
N PHE A 16 5.02 6.38 0.85
CA PHE A 16 6.18 6.20 1.72
C PHE A 16 7.41 6.72 0.99
N TYR A 17 8.11 7.66 1.62
CA TYR A 17 9.36 8.20 1.10
C TYR A 17 10.47 7.95 2.12
N ASN A 18 11.60 7.45 1.62
CA ASN A 18 12.78 7.24 2.45
C ASN A 18 13.85 8.29 2.14
N SER A 19 14.01 9.24 3.06
CA SER A 19 15.04 10.29 3.01
C SER A 19 16.41 9.85 3.54
N THR A 20 16.54 8.60 3.99
CA THR A 20 17.79 8.08 4.57
C THR A 20 18.65 7.42 3.49
N PRO A 21 19.99 7.34 3.68
CA PRO A 21 20.89 6.74 2.70
C PRO A 21 20.89 5.20 2.71
N THR A 22 20.05 4.56 3.54
CA THR A 22 19.93 3.10 3.65
C THR A 22 18.50 2.64 3.38
N ILE A 23 18.31 1.38 2.99
CA ILE A 23 16.96 0.79 2.88
C ILE A 23 16.29 0.86 4.26
N THR A 24 15.05 1.33 4.31
CA THR A 24 14.27 1.42 5.54
C THR A 24 12.96 0.67 5.38
N THR A 25 12.58 -0.08 6.42
CA THR A 25 11.26 -0.70 6.50
C THR A 25 10.30 0.24 7.20
N ALA A 26 9.27 0.70 6.49
CA ALA A 26 8.16 1.44 7.06
C ALA A 26 7.03 0.48 7.40
N ALA A 27 6.66 0.40 8.67
CA ALA A 27 5.48 -0.33 9.14
C ALA A 27 4.33 0.65 9.36
N PHE A 28 3.12 0.28 8.92
CA PHE A 28 1.93 1.09 9.07
C PHE A 28 0.77 0.22 9.54
N GLN A 29 0.02 0.70 10.53
CA GLN A 29 -1.17 0.03 11.04
C GLN A 29 -2.44 0.71 10.51
N TRP A 30 -3.24 -0.03 9.76
CA TRP A 30 -4.54 0.44 9.27
C TRP A 30 -5.65 0.05 10.25
N ASN A 31 -6.33 1.06 10.80
CA ASN A 31 -7.29 0.85 11.90
C ASN A 31 -8.74 0.62 11.43
N LYS A 32 -8.99 0.57 10.12
CA LYS A 32 -10.32 0.28 9.55
C LYS A 32 -10.35 -1.12 8.93
N PRO A 33 -11.50 -1.77 8.80
CA PRO A 33 -11.62 -3.00 8.01
C PRO A 33 -11.21 -2.76 6.55
N PHE A 34 -10.38 -3.64 6.00
CA PHE A 34 -9.94 -3.60 4.61
C PHE A 34 -10.01 -5.00 3.98
N SER A 35 -10.14 -5.02 2.66
CA SER A 35 -10.17 -6.25 1.85
C SER A 35 -8.80 -6.62 1.30
N GLY A 36 -7.89 -5.66 1.15
CA GLY A 36 -6.50 -5.92 0.79
C GLY A 36 -5.61 -4.69 0.81
N VAL A 37 -4.30 -4.94 0.79
CA VAL A 37 -3.26 -3.91 0.70
C VAL A 37 -2.35 -4.26 -0.49
N PHE A 38 -2.04 -3.29 -1.34
CA PHE A 38 -1.31 -3.52 -2.58
C PHE A 38 -0.27 -2.44 -2.82
N ARG A 39 0.90 -2.81 -3.34
CA ARG A 39 1.83 -1.87 -3.96
C ARG A 39 1.27 -1.41 -5.31
N THR A 40 1.51 -0.15 -5.62
CA THR A 40 1.13 0.45 -6.89
C THR A 40 2.27 1.23 -7.51
N ASN A 41 2.25 1.38 -8.84
CA ASN A 41 3.08 2.37 -9.51
C ASN A 41 2.43 3.77 -9.45
N LEU A 42 3.11 4.79 -9.99
CA LEU A 42 2.60 6.17 -10.00
C LEU A 42 1.30 6.34 -10.80
N ASN A 43 0.98 5.40 -11.70
CA ASN A 43 -0.26 5.38 -12.48
C ASN A 43 -1.38 4.58 -11.78
N GLU A 44 -1.17 4.18 -10.53
CA GLU A 44 -2.14 3.43 -9.71
C GLU A 44 -2.44 2.02 -10.23
N GLU A 45 -1.53 1.46 -11.03
CA GLU A 45 -1.60 0.07 -11.42
C GLU A 45 -1.05 -0.80 -10.29
N LEU A 46 -1.82 -1.83 -9.93
CA LEU A 46 -1.46 -2.79 -8.88
C LEU A 46 -0.23 -3.59 -9.33
N LEU A 47 0.80 -3.64 -8.49
CA LEU A 47 2.02 -4.39 -8.70
C LEU A 47 1.98 -5.71 -7.93
N ASP A 48 1.93 -5.63 -6.60
CA ASP A 48 2.00 -6.78 -5.70
C ASP A 48 1.05 -6.61 -4.51
N SER A 49 0.52 -7.70 -3.97
CA SER A 49 -0.19 -7.68 -2.69
C SER A 49 0.79 -7.63 -1.52
N LEU A 50 0.49 -6.83 -0.51
CA LEU A 50 1.20 -6.80 0.76
C LEU A 50 0.48 -7.65 1.79
N ALA A 51 1.24 -8.49 2.51
CA ALA A 51 0.72 -9.19 3.66
C ALA A 51 0.48 -8.16 4.79
N ALA A 52 -0.71 -8.25 5.39
CA ALA A 52 -1.03 -7.56 6.62
C ALA A 52 -1.29 -8.59 7.72
N ASP A 53 -0.94 -8.25 8.95
CA ASP A 53 -1.24 -9.07 10.12
C ASP A 53 -2.71 -8.95 10.57
N GLU A 54 -3.09 -9.70 11.59
CA GLU A 54 -4.45 -9.70 12.15
C GLU A 54 -4.88 -8.35 12.73
N CYS A 55 -3.91 -7.48 13.07
CA CYS A 55 -4.13 -6.13 13.58
C CYS A 55 -4.20 -5.07 12.47
N GLY A 56 -4.07 -5.47 11.20
CA GLY A 56 -4.06 -4.57 10.05
C GLY A 56 -2.72 -3.87 9.82
N THR A 57 -1.63 -4.40 10.37
CA THR A 57 -0.28 -3.87 10.16
C THR A 57 0.36 -4.49 8.93
N PHE A 58 0.89 -3.65 8.06
CA PHE A 58 1.70 -4.09 6.92
C PHE A 58 3.01 -3.31 6.89
N ALA A 59 4.01 -3.85 6.19
CA ALA A 59 5.32 -3.26 6.08
C ALA A 59 5.77 -3.14 4.62
N VAL A 60 6.49 -2.07 4.33
CA VAL A 60 7.13 -1.86 3.02
C VAL A 60 8.59 -1.51 3.21
N GLU A 61 9.45 -2.18 2.45
CA GLU A 61 10.83 -1.76 2.28
C GLU A 61 10.89 -0.63 1.26
N VAL A 62 11.57 0.46 1.63
CA VAL A 62 11.70 1.66 0.81
C VAL A 62 13.17 1.95 0.63
N LYS A 63 13.65 1.98 -0.61
CA LYS A 63 15.06 2.26 -0.93
C LYS A 63 15.41 3.74 -0.72
N PRO A 64 16.69 4.09 -0.57
CA PRO A 64 17.12 5.49 -0.49
C PRO A 64 16.57 6.33 -1.65
N ASN A 65 15.94 7.46 -1.33
CA ASN A 65 15.31 8.38 -2.29
C ASN A 65 14.20 7.76 -3.15
N GLU A 66 13.64 6.62 -2.75
CA GLU A 66 12.50 5.99 -3.42
C GLU A 66 11.18 6.46 -2.81
N VAL A 67 10.17 6.62 -3.67
CA VAL A 67 8.78 6.78 -3.27
C VAL A 67 8.04 5.48 -3.57
N GLN A 68 7.55 4.82 -2.53
CA GLN A 68 6.67 3.65 -2.64
C GLN A 68 5.22 4.09 -2.49
N THR A 69 4.34 3.58 -3.34
CA THR A 69 2.91 3.88 -3.29
C THR A 69 2.15 2.61 -2.90
N VAL A 70 1.28 2.72 -1.92
CA VAL A 70 0.46 1.63 -1.41
C VAL A 70 -1.01 2.03 -1.48
N LEU A 71 -1.83 1.10 -1.94
CA LEU A 71 -3.28 1.22 -1.98
C LEU A 71 -3.88 0.27 -0.93
N VAL A 72 -4.72 0.80 -0.06
CA VAL A 72 -5.54 0.02 0.88
C VAL A 72 -6.96 0.01 0.33
N VAL A 73 -7.49 -1.16 0.03
CA VAL A 73 -8.86 -1.31 -0.47
C VAL A 73 -9.76 -1.60 0.74
N ASP A 74 -10.73 -0.74 1.00
CA ASP A 74 -11.63 -0.91 2.13
C ASP A 74 -12.49 -2.18 1.98
N LYS A 75 -13.04 -2.64 3.10
CA LYS A 75 -14.04 -3.70 3.13
C LYS A 75 -15.40 -3.04 3.28
N GLU A 76 -16.29 -3.23 2.31
CA GLU A 76 -17.70 -2.80 2.39
C GLU A 76 -18.42 -3.38 3.61
#